data_AF-A0A4P9WJX7-F1
#
_entry.id   AF-A0A4P9WJX7-F1
#
_cell.length_a   1.000
_cell.length_b   1.000
_cell.length_c   1.000
_cell.angle_alpha   90.00
_cell.angle_beta   90.00
_cell.angle_gamma   90.00
#
_symmetry.space_group_name_H-M   'P 1'
#
loop_
_entity.id
_entity.type
_entity.pdbx_description
1 polymer ?
#
loop_
_entity_poly.entity_id
_entity_poly.type
_entity_poly.pdbx_seq_one_letter_code
_entity_poly.pdbx_strand_id
1 'polypeptide(L)'
;LQFQPLASAVESTFWHALSQNKMDLYKLDDSPRDVRAYVVAASKDESAPARLCIGAGAFDGSALPPFSIPVPGTLKYTNTVEAVRKLDKGDFLNTVADQIWADIVSGEAVASPNKLFRFLLLAFADLKKYNFHFWFAFPALLPAESFRVASTRRISDAYSAEEVDSLYQNYDTFRTSSDASAPCDTGVFLIRRTADPPALVVGKLAEWDSFWSPSDKITIGFIDPCGLLTHPGWPLRNILLLLKHRWNVQNATVLSFREVPGKRDMAHSIVLEGSNTHLPTSPESCPKSIGWEKDSTGKLGPRAADLAPLMDPTR
;
A
#
# COMPACT_ATOMS: atom_id res chain seq x y z
N LEU A 1 4.74 -15.88 -8.45
CA LEU A 1 5.09 -15.06 -7.27
C LEU A 1 3.87 -15.00 -6.37
N GLN A 2 4.03 -15.33 -5.09
CA GLN A 2 2.99 -15.14 -4.08
C GLN A 2 3.28 -13.85 -3.29
N PHE A 3 2.24 -13.23 -2.74
CA PHE A 3 2.32 -11.95 -2.03
C PHE A 3 1.62 -12.10 -0.68
N GLN A 4 2.21 -11.57 0.39
CA GLN A 4 1.52 -11.54 1.69
C GLN A 4 0.32 -10.57 1.61
N PRO A 5 -0.91 -11.01 1.92
CA PRO A 5 -2.06 -10.11 1.99
C PRO A 5 -1.88 -9.04 3.06
N LEU A 6 -2.39 -7.84 2.78
CA LEU A 6 -2.55 -6.80 3.78
C LEU A 6 -3.68 -7.15 4.76
N ALA A 7 -3.51 -6.71 6.01
CA ALA A 7 -4.50 -6.74 7.06
C ALA A 7 -4.80 -5.31 7.52
N SER A 8 -6.04 -5.04 7.90
CA SER A 8 -6.45 -3.76 8.45
C SER A 8 -6.12 -3.66 9.95
N ALA A 9 -5.57 -2.51 10.35
CA ALA A 9 -5.38 -2.12 11.74
C ALA A 9 -6.11 -0.80 11.99
N VAL A 10 -7.23 -0.87 12.71
CA VAL A 10 -8.10 0.29 12.95
C VAL A 10 -7.92 0.76 14.39
N GLU A 11 -7.50 2.00 14.56
CA GLU A 11 -7.36 2.63 15.88
C GLU A 11 -8.75 2.98 16.45
N SER A 12 -8.92 2.98 17.77
CA SER A 12 -10.18 3.37 18.42
C SER A 12 -10.61 4.79 18.01
N THR A 13 -9.63 5.69 17.89
CA THR A 13 -9.81 7.09 17.53
C THR A 13 -10.50 7.28 16.17
N PHE A 14 -10.29 6.37 15.21
CA PHE A 14 -10.98 6.38 13.93
C PHE A 14 -12.49 6.23 14.10
N TRP A 15 -12.94 5.31 14.96
CA TRP A 15 -14.36 5.04 15.16
C TRP A 15 -15.08 6.19 15.85
N HIS A 16 -14.42 6.85 16.80
CA HIS A 16 -14.95 8.08 17.41
C HIS A 16 -15.16 9.17 16.35
N ALA A 17 -14.14 9.44 15.53
CA ALA A 17 -14.23 10.43 14.45
C ALA A 17 -15.30 10.06 13.42
N LEU A 18 -15.40 8.78 13.05
CA LEU A 18 -16.39 8.29 12.11
C LEU A 18 -17.82 8.43 12.65
N SER A 19 -18.06 8.10 13.92
CA SER A 19 -19.37 8.28 14.55
C SER A 19 -19.76 9.76 14.64
N GLN A 20 -18.83 10.62 15.01
CA GLN A 20 -19.07 12.06 15.04
C GLN A 20 -19.41 12.59 13.64
N ASN A 21 -18.62 12.25 12.61
CA ASN A 21 -18.92 12.61 11.24
C ASN A 21 -20.27 12.04 10.77
N LYS A 22 -20.63 10.82 11.18
CA LYS A 22 -21.93 10.23 10.83
C LYS A 22 -23.10 10.98 11.46
N MET A 23 -22.99 11.40 12.70
CA MET A 23 -24.03 12.15 13.43
C MET A 23 -24.17 13.58 12.91
N ASP A 24 -23.04 14.27 12.74
CA ASP A 24 -23.01 15.72 12.53
C ASP A 24 -23.08 16.07 11.04
N LEU A 25 -22.36 15.32 10.21
CA LEU A 25 -22.13 15.65 8.79
C LEU A 25 -22.95 14.74 7.86
N TYR A 26 -22.73 13.43 7.92
CA TYR A 26 -23.29 12.52 6.93
C TYR A 26 -24.78 12.28 7.15
N LYS A 27 -25.23 12.16 8.39
CA LYS A 27 -26.63 11.88 8.75
C LYS A 27 -27.14 10.66 7.97
N LEU A 28 -28.17 10.83 7.13
CA LEU A 28 -28.73 9.78 6.29
C LEU A 28 -27.97 9.57 4.97
N ASP A 29 -27.10 10.50 4.58
CA ASP A 29 -26.25 10.35 3.40
C ASP A 29 -25.28 9.18 3.59
N ASP A 30 -25.35 8.22 2.67
CA ASP A 30 -24.49 7.06 2.62
C ASP A 30 -23.56 7.07 1.39
N SER A 31 -23.49 8.18 0.66
CA SER A 31 -22.57 8.34 -0.46
C SER A 31 -21.12 8.02 -0.06
N PRO A 32 -20.33 7.42 -0.98
CA PRO A 32 -18.92 7.15 -0.70
C PRO A 32 -18.17 8.41 -0.29
N ARG A 33 -17.25 8.27 0.66
CA ARG A 33 -16.41 9.36 1.19
C ARG A 33 -14.95 9.02 1.01
N ASP A 34 -14.14 10.03 0.71
CA ASP A 34 -12.69 9.87 0.72
C ASP A 34 -12.18 9.79 2.16
N VAL A 35 -11.27 8.86 2.38
CA VAL A 35 -10.58 8.65 3.66
C VAL A 35 -9.12 8.38 3.39
N ARG A 36 -8.27 8.65 4.38
CA ARG A 36 -6.84 8.36 4.30
C ARG A 36 -6.42 7.35 5.37
N ALA A 37 -5.60 6.42 4.95
CA ALA A 37 -4.90 5.49 5.83
C ALA A 37 -3.40 5.71 5.66
N TYR A 38 -2.62 4.89 6.34
CA TYR A 38 -1.18 4.87 6.15
C TYR A 38 -0.61 3.46 6.24
N VAL A 39 0.52 3.25 5.58
CA VAL A 39 1.33 2.03 5.70
C VAL A 39 2.71 2.40 6.23
N VAL A 40 3.32 1.47 6.95
CA VAL A 40 4.71 1.56 7.41
C VAL A 40 5.47 0.37 6.88
N ALA A 41 6.78 0.52 6.72
CA ALA A 41 7.66 -0.58 6.41
C ALA A 41 7.61 -1.65 7.52
N ALA A 42 7.71 -2.92 7.14
CA ALA A 42 7.80 -4.00 8.10
C ALA A 42 9.07 -3.88 8.95
N SER A 43 8.93 -4.16 10.24
CA SER A 43 10.07 -4.32 11.14
C SER A 43 10.62 -5.75 11.09
N LYS A 44 11.48 -6.12 12.06
CA LYS A 44 12.12 -7.46 12.13
C LYS A 44 11.19 -8.61 12.47
N ASP A 45 9.96 -8.32 12.91
CA ASP A 45 9.02 -9.35 13.35
C ASP A 45 8.29 -9.98 12.15
N GLU A 46 8.75 -11.17 11.73
CA GLU A 46 8.12 -11.94 10.66
C GLU A 46 6.71 -12.45 11.03
N SER A 47 6.38 -12.52 12.32
CA SER A 47 5.06 -12.93 12.79
C SER A 47 4.03 -11.80 12.73
N ALA A 48 4.50 -10.55 12.64
CA ALA A 48 3.64 -9.40 12.50
C ALA A 48 2.98 -9.41 11.09
N PRO A 49 1.65 -9.22 11.01
CA PRO A 49 0.99 -9.13 9.72
C PRO A 49 1.36 -7.82 9.02
N ALA A 50 1.37 -7.84 7.69
CA ALA A 50 1.45 -6.64 6.88
C ALA A 50 0.21 -5.78 7.12
N ARG A 51 0.37 -4.54 7.61
CA ARG A 51 -0.74 -3.70 8.05
C ARG A 51 -0.92 -2.44 7.21
N LEU A 52 -2.19 -2.13 6.94
CA LEU A 52 -2.66 -0.79 6.63
C LEU A 52 -3.37 -0.25 7.86
N CYS A 53 -2.90 0.89 8.37
CA CYS A 53 -3.37 1.49 9.60
C CYS A 53 -4.28 2.68 9.31
N ILE A 54 -5.33 2.86 10.10
CA ILE A 54 -6.24 3.99 9.99
C ILE A 54 -6.64 4.50 11.38
N GLY A 55 -6.56 5.83 11.56
CA GLY A 55 -6.81 6.53 12.83
C GLY A 55 -7.65 7.79 12.64
N ALA A 56 -7.65 8.69 13.64
CA ALA A 56 -8.44 9.94 13.59
C ALA A 56 -8.13 10.82 12.36
N GLY A 57 -6.86 10.86 11.94
CA GLY A 57 -6.39 11.66 10.78
C GLY A 57 -6.92 11.23 9.41
N ALA A 58 -7.83 10.25 9.38
CA ALA A 58 -8.41 9.71 8.17
C ALA A 58 -9.29 10.72 7.42
N PHE A 59 -9.90 11.69 8.12
CA PHE A 59 -10.92 12.58 7.55
C PHE A 59 -10.46 14.02 7.36
N ASP A 60 -9.49 14.50 8.15
CA ASP A 60 -9.24 15.93 8.34
C ASP A 60 -7.90 16.40 7.79
N GLY A 61 -7.10 15.51 7.19
CA GLY A 61 -5.82 15.93 6.66
C GLY A 61 -4.67 15.87 7.68
N SER A 62 -4.91 15.49 8.95
CA SER A 62 -3.91 15.58 10.02
C SER A 62 -2.58 14.89 9.67
N ALA A 63 -1.51 15.35 10.33
CA ALA A 63 -0.17 14.82 10.14
C ALA A 63 -0.14 13.30 10.37
N LEU A 64 0.49 12.59 9.44
CA LEU A 64 0.68 11.14 9.55
C LEU A 64 1.83 10.83 10.52
N PRO A 65 1.85 9.62 11.11
CA PRO A 65 3.00 9.16 11.88
C PRO A 65 4.30 9.24 11.05
N PRO A 66 5.45 9.54 11.67
CA PRO A 66 6.74 9.46 10.99
C PRO A 66 6.97 8.10 10.33
N PHE A 67 7.75 8.07 9.24
CA PHE A 67 8.07 6.84 8.50
C PHE A 67 6.84 6.12 7.89
N SER A 68 5.74 6.83 7.71
CA SER A 68 4.53 6.28 7.09
C SER A 68 4.23 6.91 5.75
N ILE A 69 3.54 6.16 4.89
CA ILE A 69 3.11 6.61 3.57
C ILE A 69 1.59 6.82 3.59
N PRO A 70 1.10 7.99 3.15
CA PRO A 70 -0.33 8.21 2.97
C PRO A 70 -0.91 7.26 1.94
N VAL A 71 -2.00 6.58 2.28
CA VAL A 71 -2.74 5.73 1.35
C VAL A 71 -4.15 6.28 1.19
N PRO A 72 -4.57 6.68 -0.03
CA PRO A 72 -5.93 7.12 -0.28
C PRO A 72 -6.91 5.93 -0.22
N GLY A 73 -8.14 6.17 0.18
CA GLY A 73 -9.18 5.15 0.14
C GLY A 73 -10.59 5.69 0.13
N THR A 74 -11.54 4.79 -0.08
CA THR A 74 -12.96 5.11 -0.19
C THR A 74 -13.74 4.38 0.89
N LEU A 75 -14.50 5.14 1.68
CA LEU A 75 -15.41 4.66 2.71
C LEU A 75 -16.84 4.64 2.19
N LYS A 76 -17.50 3.49 2.20
CA LYS A 76 -18.96 3.37 2.10
C LYS A 76 -19.53 3.08 3.48
N TYR A 77 -20.08 4.11 4.12
CA TYR A 77 -20.76 3.97 5.40
C TYR A 77 -22.27 3.83 5.19
N THR A 78 -22.79 2.62 5.33
CA THR A 78 -24.22 2.34 5.14
C THR A 78 -25.03 2.59 6.41
N ASN A 79 -26.31 2.92 6.25
CA ASN A 79 -27.23 3.16 7.37
C ASN A 79 -27.78 1.87 7.99
N THR A 80 -27.84 0.77 7.23
CA THR A 80 -28.44 -0.50 7.66
C THR A 80 -27.61 -1.69 7.22
N VAL A 81 -27.67 -2.77 7.99
CA VAL A 81 -26.99 -4.04 7.65
C VAL A 81 -27.58 -4.66 6.37
N GLU A 82 -28.86 -4.43 6.09
CA GLU A 82 -29.51 -4.88 4.86
C GLU A 82 -28.91 -4.19 3.63
N ALA A 83 -28.54 -2.91 3.73
CA ALA A 83 -27.86 -2.19 2.66
C ALA A 83 -26.47 -2.78 2.40
N VAL A 84 -25.71 -3.13 3.46
CA VAL A 84 -24.44 -3.87 3.32
C VAL A 84 -24.64 -5.18 2.57
N ARG A 85 -25.69 -5.94 2.90
CA ARG A 85 -25.98 -7.25 2.27
C ARG A 85 -26.35 -7.10 0.79
N LYS A 86 -27.19 -6.11 0.46
CA LYS A 86 -27.64 -5.84 -0.91
C LYS A 86 -26.58 -5.20 -1.81
N LEU A 87 -25.57 -4.55 -1.23
CA LEU A 87 -24.48 -3.94 -2.00
C LEU A 87 -23.72 -5.00 -2.80
N ASP A 88 -23.55 -4.76 -4.09
CA ASP A 88 -22.66 -5.53 -4.94
C ASP A 88 -21.20 -5.23 -4.57
N LYS A 89 -20.59 -6.16 -3.84
CA LYS A 89 -19.21 -6.04 -3.35
C LYS A 89 -18.18 -6.27 -4.46
N GLY A 90 -18.57 -6.96 -5.53
CA GLY A 90 -17.72 -7.15 -6.71
C GLY A 90 -17.62 -5.85 -7.49
N ASP A 91 -18.77 -5.24 -7.80
CA ASP A 91 -18.84 -3.95 -8.49
C ASP A 91 -18.16 -2.84 -7.70
N PHE A 92 -18.37 -2.79 -6.38
CA PHE A 92 -17.75 -1.76 -5.56
C PHE A 92 -16.21 -1.91 -5.46
N LEU A 93 -15.71 -3.15 -5.42
CA LEU A 93 -14.26 -3.41 -5.53
C LEU A 93 -13.72 -2.97 -6.90
N ASN A 94 -14.44 -3.31 -7.98
CA ASN A 94 -14.04 -2.97 -9.34
C ASN A 94 -14.03 -1.47 -9.57
N THR A 95 -14.96 -0.71 -8.98
CA THR A 95 -14.96 0.76 -9.06
C THR A 95 -13.63 1.36 -8.57
N VAL A 96 -13.09 0.87 -7.46
CA VAL A 96 -11.79 1.36 -6.94
C VAL A 96 -10.63 0.79 -7.76
N ALA A 97 -10.72 -0.44 -8.24
CA ALA A 97 -9.72 -1.02 -9.13
C ALA A 97 -9.60 -0.25 -10.46
N ASP A 98 -10.72 0.20 -11.01
CA ASP A 98 -10.77 1.02 -12.23
C ASP A 98 -10.11 2.38 -12.01
N GLN A 99 -10.20 2.97 -10.81
CA GLN A 99 -9.45 4.18 -10.47
C GLN A 99 -7.93 3.94 -10.47
N ILE A 100 -7.48 2.81 -9.90
CA ILE A 100 -6.06 2.44 -9.93
C ILE A 100 -5.60 2.28 -11.38
N TRP A 101 -6.39 1.60 -12.20
CA TRP A 101 -6.07 1.41 -13.62
C TRP A 101 -6.06 2.74 -14.40
N ALA A 102 -7.05 3.61 -14.17
CA ALA A 102 -7.11 4.91 -14.80
C ALA A 102 -5.87 5.78 -14.49
N ASP A 103 -5.37 5.73 -13.26
CA ASP A 103 -4.14 6.42 -12.88
C ASP A 103 -2.87 5.82 -13.50
N ILE A 104 -2.84 4.50 -13.68
CA ILE A 104 -1.75 3.82 -14.39
C ILE A 104 -1.72 4.28 -15.86
N VAL A 105 -2.89 4.31 -16.51
CA VAL A 105 -3.02 4.69 -17.92
C VAL A 105 -2.72 6.18 -18.14
N SER A 106 -3.26 7.05 -17.28
CA SER A 106 -3.07 8.51 -17.39
C SER A 106 -1.64 8.96 -17.05
N GLY A 107 -0.89 8.15 -16.30
CA GLY A 107 0.42 8.50 -15.75
C GLY A 107 0.36 9.17 -14.38
N GLU A 108 -0.84 9.37 -13.82
CA GLU A 108 -1.01 9.92 -12.48
C GLU A 108 -0.39 9.02 -11.40
N ALA A 109 -0.35 7.70 -11.61
CA ALA A 109 0.34 6.76 -10.71
C ALA A 109 1.87 6.89 -10.76
N VAL A 110 2.44 7.59 -11.75
CA VAL A 110 3.87 7.94 -11.80
C VAL A 110 4.14 9.22 -11.02
N ALA A 111 3.25 10.20 -11.12
CA ALA A 111 3.31 11.46 -10.38
C ALA A 111 3.02 11.25 -8.89
N SER A 112 2.03 10.42 -8.58
CA SER A 112 1.61 10.04 -7.23
C SER A 112 1.51 8.51 -7.07
N PRO A 113 2.64 7.80 -6.84
CA PRO A 113 2.67 6.34 -6.66
C PRO A 113 1.78 5.76 -5.55
N ASN A 114 1.45 6.51 -4.50
CA ASN A 114 0.64 6.03 -3.38
C ASN A 114 -0.79 5.65 -3.81
N LYS A 115 -1.25 6.20 -4.94
CA LYS A 115 -2.52 5.87 -5.59
C LYS A 115 -2.60 4.39 -6.01
N LEU A 116 -1.47 3.72 -6.19
CA LEU A 116 -1.41 2.27 -6.44
C LEU A 116 -1.85 1.46 -5.22
N PHE A 117 -1.84 2.04 -4.02
CA PHE A 117 -2.11 1.35 -2.76
C PHE A 117 -3.54 1.56 -2.26
N ARG A 118 -4.42 2.13 -3.10
CA ARG A 118 -5.80 2.45 -2.74
C ARG A 118 -6.48 1.32 -1.97
N PHE A 119 -7.24 1.70 -0.95
CA PHE A 119 -8.05 0.78 -0.19
C PHE A 119 -9.53 1.16 -0.23
N LEU A 120 -10.34 0.20 0.15
CA LEU A 120 -11.78 0.31 0.27
C LEU A 120 -12.19 -0.07 1.68
N LEU A 121 -13.14 0.67 2.26
CA LEU A 121 -13.74 0.37 3.56
C LEU A 121 -15.26 0.38 3.44
N LEU A 122 -15.88 -0.78 3.62
CA LEU A 122 -17.33 -0.88 3.82
C LEU A 122 -17.61 -0.91 5.32
N ALA A 123 -18.47 -0.02 5.81
CA ALA A 123 -18.79 0.09 7.23
C ALA A 123 -20.30 0.23 7.49
N PHE A 124 -20.70 -0.26 8.65
CA PHE A 124 -22.03 -0.10 9.26
C PHE A 124 -21.84 -0.09 10.78
N ALA A 125 -22.49 0.83 11.49
CA ALA A 125 -22.50 0.79 12.95
C ALA A 125 -23.92 0.63 13.50
N ASP A 126 -24.08 -0.29 14.44
CA ASP A 126 -25.21 -0.31 15.35
C ASP A 126 -24.91 0.66 16.49
N LEU A 127 -25.25 1.94 16.28
CA LEU A 127 -25.00 3.01 17.26
C LEU A 127 -25.71 2.77 18.60
N LYS A 128 -26.77 1.95 18.64
CA LYS A 128 -27.43 1.58 19.90
C LYS A 128 -26.60 0.62 20.74
N LYS A 129 -25.77 -0.20 20.08
CA LYS A 129 -24.91 -1.21 20.74
C LYS A 129 -23.43 -0.85 20.69
N TYR A 130 -23.07 0.31 20.12
CA TYR A 130 -21.68 0.72 19.85
C TYR A 130 -20.85 -0.37 19.13
N ASN A 131 -21.51 -1.14 18.25
CA ASN A 131 -20.88 -2.24 17.53
C ASN A 131 -20.71 -1.89 16.04
N PHE A 132 -19.47 -1.89 15.58
CA PHE A 132 -19.10 -1.53 14.22
C PHE A 132 -18.80 -2.78 13.41
N HIS A 133 -19.52 -2.97 12.33
CA HIS A 133 -19.27 -4.00 11.33
C HIS A 133 -18.56 -3.37 10.15
N PHE A 134 -17.41 -3.92 9.77
CA PHE A 134 -16.60 -3.36 8.71
C PHE A 134 -15.90 -4.42 7.88
N TRP A 135 -15.55 -4.07 6.64
CA TRP A 135 -14.81 -4.93 5.76
C TRP A 135 -13.89 -4.10 4.88
N PHE A 136 -12.58 -4.35 5.00
CA PHE A 136 -11.60 -3.73 4.11
C PHE A 136 -11.45 -4.54 2.83
N ALA A 137 -11.11 -3.84 1.75
CA ALA A 137 -10.48 -4.44 0.60
C ALA A 137 -9.25 -3.63 0.19
N PHE A 138 -8.27 -4.34 -0.37
CA PHE A 138 -7.05 -3.79 -0.94
C PHE A 138 -7.00 -4.17 -2.43
N PRO A 139 -7.74 -3.45 -3.29
CA PRO A 139 -7.81 -3.77 -4.72
C PRO A 139 -6.44 -3.98 -5.35
N ALA A 140 -6.23 -5.19 -5.85
CA ALA A 140 -5.06 -5.57 -6.61
C ALA A 140 -5.50 -6.07 -7.98
N LEU A 141 -4.92 -5.47 -9.02
CA LEU A 141 -5.16 -5.83 -10.40
C LEU A 141 -4.45 -7.16 -10.70
N LEU A 142 -5.18 -8.09 -11.33
CA LEU A 142 -4.67 -9.39 -11.70
C LEU A 142 -4.23 -9.37 -13.16
N PRO A 143 -2.93 -9.54 -13.43
CA PRO A 143 -2.48 -9.71 -14.80
C PRO A 143 -3.02 -10.99 -15.45
N ALA A 144 -2.98 -11.05 -16.79
CA ALA A 144 -3.36 -12.24 -17.56
C ALA A 144 -2.48 -13.45 -17.23
N GLU A 145 -1.18 -13.22 -16.97
CA GLU A 145 -0.23 -14.24 -16.54
C GLU A 145 0.35 -13.93 -15.16
N SER A 146 0.70 -14.96 -14.40
CA SER A 146 1.30 -14.77 -13.08
C SER A 146 2.74 -14.27 -13.18
N PHE A 147 3.10 -13.30 -12.32
CA PHE A 147 4.47 -12.83 -12.18
C PHE A 147 5.42 -13.97 -11.79
N ARG A 148 6.60 -14.01 -12.41
CA ARG A 148 7.67 -14.97 -12.12
C ARG A 148 8.85 -14.25 -11.47
N VAL A 149 9.53 -14.92 -10.56
CA VAL A 149 10.72 -14.42 -9.88
C VAL A 149 11.75 -15.54 -9.89
N ALA A 150 12.99 -15.23 -10.25
CA ALA A 150 14.05 -16.22 -10.31
C ALA A 150 14.64 -16.53 -8.92
N SER A 151 14.85 -15.48 -8.11
CA SER A 151 15.38 -15.63 -6.76
C SER A 151 14.90 -14.51 -5.82
N THR A 152 14.88 -14.81 -4.52
CA THR A 152 14.64 -13.85 -3.45
C THR A 152 15.77 -13.99 -2.46
N ARG A 153 16.47 -12.89 -2.18
CA ARG A 153 17.67 -12.86 -1.32
C ARG A 153 17.56 -11.72 -0.32
N ARG A 154 18.28 -11.78 0.79
CA ARG A 154 18.37 -10.63 1.72
C ARG A 154 19.16 -9.52 1.06
N ILE A 155 18.90 -8.27 1.46
CA ILE A 155 19.63 -7.11 0.94
C ILE A 155 21.14 -7.23 1.17
N SER A 156 21.56 -7.80 2.29
CA SER A 156 22.97 -8.07 2.64
C SER A 156 23.67 -9.05 1.71
N ASP A 157 22.91 -9.91 1.01
CA ASP A 157 23.46 -10.90 0.09
C ASP A 157 23.50 -10.36 -1.35
N ALA A 158 22.80 -9.26 -1.61
CA ALA A 158 22.67 -8.61 -2.91
C ALA A 158 23.62 -7.42 -3.07
N TYR A 159 23.86 -6.69 -1.98
CA TYR A 159 24.63 -5.43 -1.98
C TYR A 159 25.66 -5.40 -0.84
N SER A 160 26.72 -4.61 -1.00
CA SER A 160 27.74 -4.42 0.03
C SER A 160 27.21 -3.58 1.21
N ALA A 161 27.94 -3.57 2.33
CA ALA A 161 27.56 -2.76 3.49
C ALA A 161 27.55 -1.25 3.17
N GLU A 162 28.51 -0.78 2.37
CA GLU A 162 28.60 0.61 1.92
C GLU A 162 27.41 0.99 1.04
N GLU A 163 27.01 0.08 0.14
CA GLU A 163 25.85 0.26 -0.73
C GLU A 163 24.54 0.34 0.07
N VAL A 164 24.36 -0.57 1.04
CA VAL A 164 23.18 -0.58 1.92
C VAL A 164 23.09 0.68 2.79
N ASP A 165 24.22 1.14 3.34
CA ASP A 165 24.25 2.39 4.12
C ASP A 165 23.94 3.61 3.24
N SER A 166 24.54 3.68 2.04
CA SER A 166 24.24 4.76 1.09
C SER A 166 22.77 4.76 0.66
N LEU A 167 22.14 3.59 0.47
CA LEU A 167 20.72 3.48 0.18
C LEU A 167 19.88 4.07 1.31
N TYR A 168 20.20 3.73 2.56
CA TYR A 168 19.49 4.27 3.73
C TYR A 168 19.54 5.80 3.72
N GLN A 169 20.75 6.37 3.58
CA GLN A 169 20.95 7.82 3.63
C GLN A 169 20.25 8.54 2.47
N ASN A 170 20.37 7.98 1.26
CA ASN A 170 19.72 8.53 0.06
C ASN A 170 18.20 8.44 0.18
N TYR A 171 17.65 7.33 0.67
CA TYR A 171 16.21 7.21 0.90
C TYR A 171 15.69 8.11 2.02
N ASP A 172 16.44 8.26 3.11
CA ASP A 172 16.07 9.17 4.21
C ASP A 172 16.03 10.62 3.74
N THR A 173 17.03 11.04 2.95
CA THR A 173 17.03 12.35 2.29
C THR A 173 15.84 12.51 1.35
N PHE A 174 15.57 11.49 0.54
CA PHE A 174 14.46 11.47 -0.41
C PHE A 174 13.08 11.59 0.27
N ARG A 175 12.84 10.86 1.38
CA ARG A 175 11.54 10.91 2.08
C ARG A 175 11.33 12.16 2.92
N THR A 176 12.43 12.81 3.35
CA THR A 176 12.39 14.03 4.16
C THR A 176 12.50 15.30 3.32
N SER A 177 12.79 15.21 2.02
CA SER A 177 12.98 16.38 1.16
C SER A 177 11.69 17.21 1.16
N SER A 178 11.79 18.39 1.77
CA SER A 178 10.69 19.27 2.12
C SER A 178 10.20 20.06 0.90
N ASP A 179 9.51 19.38 -0.01
CA ASP A 179 8.59 20.04 -0.92
C ASP A 179 7.22 20.09 -0.24
N ALA A 180 6.94 21.22 0.42
CA ALA A 180 5.71 21.44 1.20
C ALA A 180 4.42 21.34 0.37
N SER A 181 4.53 21.26 -0.96
CA SER A 181 3.42 21.17 -1.90
C SER A 181 3.10 19.74 -2.37
N ALA A 182 3.99 18.78 -2.13
CA ALA A 182 3.80 17.39 -2.54
C ALA A 182 3.49 16.52 -1.30
N PRO A 183 2.39 15.75 -1.30
CA PRO A 183 2.26 14.63 -0.37
C PRO A 183 3.54 13.79 -0.47
N CYS A 184 4.13 13.42 0.67
CA CYS A 184 5.31 12.56 0.72
C CYS A 184 4.98 11.19 0.09
N ASP A 185 5.06 11.13 -1.23
CA ASP A 185 4.72 9.96 -2.04
C ASP A 185 5.98 9.16 -2.37
N THR A 186 6.68 8.80 -1.30
CA THR A 186 7.99 8.15 -1.34
C THR A 186 7.87 6.64 -1.21
N GLY A 187 6.66 6.11 -1.39
CA GLY A 187 6.37 4.69 -1.22
C GLY A 187 6.88 3.80 -2.33
N VAL A 188 7.19 4.37 -3.50
CA VAL A 188 7.84 3.71 -4.63
C VAL A 188 8.93 4.63 -5.17
N PHE A 189 10.11 4.08 -5.41
CA PHE A 189 11.29 4.84 -5.81
C PHE A 189 12.18 4.04 -6.75
N LEU A 190 13.00 4.76 -7.52
CA LEU A 190 14.00 4.17 -8.40
C LEU A 190 15.30 3.95 -7.62
N ILE A 191 16.07 2.92 -8.00
CA ILE A 191 17.38 2.64 -7.42
C ILE A 191 18.40 2.49 -8.54
N ARG A 192 19.52 3.20 -8.44
CA ARG A 192 20.65 3.06 -9.37
C ARG A 192 21.92 2.79 -8.58
N ARG A 193 22.67 1.79 -9.03
CA ARG A 193 23.97 1.43 -8.48
C ARG A 193 25.07 2.24 -9.16
N THR A 194 25.94 2.88 -8.38
CA THR A 194 27.16 3.54 -8.87
C THR A 194 28.38 2.71 -8.47
N ALA A 195 29.43 2.74 -9.28
CA ALA A 195 30.64 1.94 -9.04
C ALA A 195 31.76 2.72 -8.32
N ASP A 196 31.83 4.04 -8.50
CA ASP A 196 32.88 4.89 -7.92
C ASP A 196 32.32 6.27 -7.49
N PRO A 197 32.07 6.49 -6.19
CA PRO A 197 32.11 5.49 -5.13
C PRO A 197 30.96 4.45 -5.26
N PRO A 198 31.12 3.24 -4.68
CA PRO A 198 30.06 2.25 -4.63
C PRO A 198 28.90 2.77 -3.79
N ALA A 199 27.75 2.98 -4.42
CA ALA A 199 26.57 3.50 -3.75
C ALA A 199 25.27 3.08 -4.45
N LEU A 200 24.16 3.18 -3.72
CA LEU A 200 22.80 3.04 -4.23
C LEU A 200 22.10 4.40 -4.11
N VAL A 201 21.88 5.02 -5.25
CA VAL A 201 21.19 6.32 -5.39
C VAL A 201 19.71 6.07 -5.59
N VAL A 202 18.86 6.94 -5.03
CA VAL A 202 17.40 6.88 -5.17
C VAL A 202 16.87 8.02 -6.03
N GLY A 203 15.76 7.80 -6.71
CA GLY A 203 15.08 8.82 -7.53
C GLY A 203 13.57 8.62 -7.61
N LYS A 204 12.87 9.63 -8.15
CA LYS A 204 11.41 9.58 -8.34
C LYS A 204 11.04 8.72 -9.55
N LEU A 205 9.85 8.11 -9.54
CA LEU A 205 9.33 7.42 -10.72
C LEU A 205 9.19 8.34 -11.95
N ALA A 206 8.97 9.64 -11.74
CA ALA A 206 8.93 10.64 -12.81
C ALA A 206 10.28 10.83 -13.55
N GLU A 207 11.39 10.39 -12.96
CA GLU A 207 12.73 10.47 -13.55
C GLU A 207 13.07 9.25 -14.43
N TRP A 208 12.10 8.35 -14.66
CA TRP A 208 12.31 7.05 -15.32
C TRP A 208 13.21 7.09 -16.56
N ASP A 209 12.95 8.02 -17.48
CA ASP A 209 13.60 8.05 -18.79
C ASP A 209 15.07 8.51 -18.73
N SER A 210 15.49 9.15 -17.65
CA SER A 210 16.84 9.73 -17.49
C SER A 210 17.61 9.20 -16.28
N PHE A 211 16.96 8.43 -15.40
CA PHE A 211 17.54 8.02 -14.13
C PHE A 211 18.68 7.00 -14.26
N TRP A 212 18.57 6.07 -15.21
CA TRP A 212 19.55 5.01 -15.48
C TRP A 212 20.38 5.27 -16.73
N SER A 213 21.63 4.82 -16.70
CA SER A 213 22.45 4.68 -17.91
C SER A 213 21.98 3.46 -18.73
N PRO A 214 22.20 3.42 -20.06
CA PRO A 214 21.75 2.30 -20.91
C PRO A 214 22.26 0.90 -20.49
N SER A 215 23.37 0.83 -19.76
CA SER A 215 23.95 -0.41 -19.23
C SER A 215 23.40 -0.83 -17.86
N ASP A 216 22.65 0.04 -17.19
CA ASP A 216 22.19 -0.21 -15.83
C ASP A 216 21.01 -1.19 -15.83
N LYS A 217 20.91 -1.96 -14.74
CA LYS A 217 19.73 -2.79 -14.49
C LYS A 217 18.62 -1.94 -13.89
N ILE A 218 17.42 -2.04 -14.48
CA ILE A 218 16.21 -1.44 -13.90
C ILE A 218 16.00 -2.03 -12.51
N THR A 219 16.05 -1.17 -11.49
CA THR A 219 15.89 -1.56 -10.09
C THR A 219 14.93 -0.61 -9.40
N ILE A 220 13.82 -1.14 -8.87
CA ILE A 220 12.81 -0.34 -8.18
C ILE A 220 12.72 -0.75 -6.72
N GLY A 221 12.53 0.22 -5.84
CA GLY A 221 12.22 0.01 -4.43
C GLY A 221 10.78 0.38 -4.13
N PHE A 222 10.19 -0.30 -3.17
CA PHE A 222 8.93 0.11 -2.57
C PHE A 222 8.93 -0.19 -1.07
N ILE A 223 8.20 0.60 -0.29
CA ILE A 223 8.00 0.30 1.12
C ILE A 223 7.11 -0.92 1.26
N ASP A 224 7.66 -1.96 1.86
CA ASP A 224 6.99 -3.24 2.02
C ASP A 224 6.50 -3.42 3.47
N PRO A 225 5.17 -3.46 3.70
CA PRO A 225 4.62 -3.78 5.02
C PRO A 225 4.74 -5.27 5.37
N CYS A 226 5.15 -6.14 4.46
CA CYS A 226 5.38 -7.57 4.70
C CYS A 226 6.67 -7.83 5.48
N GLY A 227 6.58 -8.59 6.58
CA GLY A 227 7.75 -9.01 7.37
C GLY A 227 8.44 -10.28 6.84
N LEU A 228 7.78 -11.06 5.98
CA LEU A 228 8.26 -12.39 5.56
C LEU A 228 9.51 -12.29 4.65
N LEU A 229 10.57 -13.02 4.98
CA LEU A 229 11.81 -12.99 4.19
C LEU A 229 11.73 -13.68 2.82
N THR A 230 10.64 -14.39 2.54
CA THR A 230 10.48 -15.15 1.29
C THR A 230 9.44 -14.56 0.34
N HIS A 231 8.65 -13.59 0.80
CA HIS A 231 7.53 -13.04 0.03
C HIS A 231 7.53 -11.51 0.10
N PRO A 232 7.26 -10.81 -1.01
CA PRO A 232 6.94 -9.39 -0.97
C PRO A 232 5.51 -9.18 -0.44
N GLY A 233 5.22 -7.97 0.01
CA GLY A 233 3.87 -7.58 0.39
C GLY A 233 2.94 -7.31 -0.79
N TRP A 234 1.65 -7.22 -0.45
CA TRP A 234 0.56 -6.92 -1.36
C TRP A 234 0.78 -5.73 -2.31
N PRO A 235 1.37 -4.59 -1.88
CA PRO A 235 1.51 -3.40 -2.73
C PRO A 235 2.22 -3.65 -4.05
N LEU A 236 3.15 -4.61 -4.08
CA LEU A 236 3.95 -4.91 -5.27
C LEU A 236 3.10 -5.32 -6.48
N ARG A 237 1.90 -5.90 -6.28
CA ARG A 237 1.03 -6.35 -7.39
C ARG A 237 0.72 -5.23 -8.39
N ASN A 238 0.29 -4.07 -7.89
CA ASN A 238 -0.11 -2.95 -8.73
C ASN A 238 1.11 -2.23 -9.32
N ILE A 239 2.22 -2.17 -8.57
CA ILE A 239 3.50 -1.62 -9.05
C ILE A 239 3.99 -2.40 -10.28
N LEU A 240 4.02 -3.73 -10.22
CA LEU A 240 4.49 -4.55 -11.34
C LEU A 240 3.63 -4.36 -12.61
N LEU A 241 2.32 -4.12 -12.44
CA LEU A 241 1.44 -3.79 -13.56
C LEU A 241 1.71 -2.40 -14.14
N LEU A 242 1.95 -1.39 -13.29
CA LEU A 242 2.39 -0.06 -13.75
C LEU A 242 3.68 -0.18 -14.60
N LEU A 243 4.68 -0.90 -14.10
CA LEU A 243 5.96 -1.08 -14.79
C LEU A 243 5.80 -1.71 -16.17
N LYS A 244 4.94 -2.72 -16.29
CA LYS A 244 4.63 -3.34 -17.57
C LYS A 244 3.88 -2.38 -18.48
N HIS A 245 2.80 -1.78 -18.00
CA HIS A 245 1.90 -1.01 -18.84
C HIS A 245 2.60 0.24 -19.40
N ARG A 246 3.28 0.98 -18.51
CA ARG A 246 3.83 2.30 -18.86
C ARG A 246 5.10 2.20 -19.69
N TRP A 247 5.98 1.25 -19.37
CA TRP A 247 7.33 1.19 -19.94
C TRP A 247 7.65 -0.15 -20.61
N ASN A 248 6.68 -1.06 -20.72
CA ASN A 248 6.85 -2.41 -21.28
C ASN A 248 8.07 -3.15 -20.68
N VAL A 249 8.30 -2.95 -19.38
CA VAL A 249 9.39 -3.60 -18.66
C VAL A 249 9.19 -5.12 -18.74
N GLN A 250 10.21 -5.84 -19.20
CA GLN A 250 10.18 -7.31 -19.21
C GLN A 250 10.82 -7.89 -17.97
N ASN A 251 11.86 -7.22 -17.46
CA ASN A 251 12.69 -7.66 -16.35
C ASN A 251 13.08 -6.47 -15.49
N ALA A 252 12.91 -6.60 -14.18
CA ALA A 252 13.34 -5.62 -13.19
C ALA A 252 13.84 -6.33 -11.93
N THR A 253 14.77 -5.68 -11.24
CA THR A 253 15.10 -6.01 -9.86
C THR A 253 14.17 -5.23 -8.94
N VAL A 254 13.63 -5.88 -7.91
CA VAL A 254 12.72 -5.24 -6.96
C VAL A 254 13.29 -5.33 -5.55
N LEU A 255 13.50 -4.19 -4.91
CA LEU A 255 13.76 -4.10 -3.48
C LEU A 255 12.43 -3.95 -2.72
N SER A 256 12.10 -4.94 -1.91
CA SER A 256 11.08 -4.80 -0.86
C SER A 256 11.74 -4.14 0.34
N PHE A 257 11.63 -2.81 0.43
CA PHE A 257 12.27 -2.01 1.45
C PHE A 257 11.53 -2.17 2.77
N ARG A 258 12.26 -2.61 3.78
CA ARG A 258 11.79 -2.87 5.14
C ARG A 258 12.77 -2.23 6.09
N GLU A 259 12.26 -1.56 7.11
CA GLU A 259 13.11 -0.90 8.09
C GLU A 259 12.53 -1.00 9.49
N VAL A 260 13.40 -0.92 10.48
CA VAL A 260 12.98 -0.56 11.83
C VAL A 260 12.96 0.96 11.92
N PRO A 261 11.76 1.59 12.05
CA PRO A 261 11.65 3.03 12.05
C PRO A 261 12.60 3.69 13.06
N GLY A 262 13.36 4.69 12.60
CA GLY A 262 14.31 5.43 13.42
C GLY A 262 15.59 4.70 13.85
N LYS A 263 15.80 3.42 13.47
CA LYS A 263 16.98 2.64 13.91
C LYS A 263 18.04 2.39 12.83
N ARG A 264 17.93 3.03 11.65
CA ARG A 264 18.84 2.81 10.50
C ARG A 264 19.09 1.33 10.18
N ASP A 265 18.05 0.51 10.29
CA ASP A 265 18.17 -0.92 10.16
C ASP A 265 17.21 -1.42 9.09
N MET A 266 17.77 -1.82 7.95
CA MET A 266 17.03 -2.38 6.83
C MET A 266 17.43 -3.82 6.52
N ALA A 267 18.07 -4.53 7.47
CA ALA A 267 18.63 -5.87 7.24
C ALA A 267 17.56 -6.93 6.86
N HIS A 268 16.29 -6.67 7.16
CA HIS A 268 15.16 -7.53 6.79
C HIS A 268 14.61 -7.26 5.39
N SER A 269 15.10 -6.22 4.70
CA SER A 269 14.76 -5.97 3.30
C SER A 269 15.17 -7.15 2.43
N ILE A 270 14.34 -7.44 1.43
CA ILE A 270 14.60 -8.52 0.48
C ILE A 270 14.68 -7.95 -0.94
N VAL A 271 15.57 -8.53 -1.72
CA VAL A 271 15.74 -8.21 -3.13
C VAL A 271 15.22 -9.39 -3.94
N LEU A 272 14.24 -9.11 -4.78
CA LEU A 272 13.72 -10.04 -5.77
C LEU A 272 14.55 -9.83 -7.01
N GLU A 273 15.50 -10.75 -7.21
CA GLU A 273 16.48 -10.67 -8.27
C GLU A 273 16.30 -11.78 -9.31
N GLY A 274 16.68 -11.40 -10.52
CA GLY A 274 16.92 -12.29 -11.64
C GLY A 274 16.82 -11.50 -12.92
N SER A 275 17.51 -11.95 -13.96
CA SER A 275 17.28 -11.50 -15.33
C SER A 275 15.85 -11.74 -15.84
N ASN A 276 14.93 -12.24 -14.99
CA ASN A 276 13.67 -12.89 -15.35
C ASN A 276 12.52 -12.55 -14.38
N THR A 277 12.39 -11.32 -13.86
CA THR A 277 11.10 -10.89 -13.27
C THR A 277 10.12 -10.68 -14.41
N HIS A 278 9.64 -11.78 -15.01
CA HIS A 278 8.85 -11.74 -16.22
C HIS A 278 7.52 -11.07 -15.91
N LEU A 279 7.41 -9.81 -16.35
CA LEU A 279 6.18 -9.08 -16.23
C LEU A 279 5.21 -9.55 -17.34
N PRO A 280 3.97 -9.91 -16.96
CA PRO A 280 2.95 -10.43 -17.88
C PRO A 280 2.60 -9.39 -18.94
N THR A 281 2.01 -9.78 -20.07
CA THR A 281 1.61 -8.84 -21.13
C THR A 281 0.70 -7.73 -20.60
N SER A 282 0.89 -6.50 -21.09
CA SER A 282 0.02 -5.39 -20.72
C SER A 282 -1.40 -5.66 -21.22
N PRO A 283 -2.42 -5.50 -20.36
CA PRO A 283 -3.81 -5.59 -20.77
C PRO A 283 -4.24 -4.30 -21.49
N GLU A 284 -5.20 -4.43 -22.42
CA GLU A 284 -5.81 -3.30 -23.14
C GLU A 284 -6.89 -2.58 -22.31
N SER A 285 -7.50 -3.29 -21.36
CA SER A 285 -8.54 -2.79 -20.46
C SER A 285 -8.22 -3.09 -18.99
N CYS A 286 -9.01 -2.54 -18.07
CA CYS A 286 -8.80 -2.77 -16.64
C CYS A 286 -8.82 -4.28 -16.33
N PRO A 287 -7.75 -4.84 -15.73
CA PRO A 287 -7.71 -6.25 -15.40
C PRO A 287 -8.71 -6.62 -14.30
N LYS A 288 -9.03 -7.91 -14.21
CA LYS A 288 -9.80 -8.42 -13.08
C LYS A 288 -9.12 -8.03 -11.76
N SER A 289 -9.90 -7.62 -10.77
CA SER A 289 -9.39 -7.25 -9.45
C SER A 289 -9.72 -8.30 -8.37
N ILE A 290 -8.90 -8.32 -7.32
CA ILE A 290 -9.16 -9.02 -6.04
C ILE A 290 -8.76 -8.10 -4.90
N GLY A 291 -9.09 -8.44 -3.65
CA GLY A 291 -8.54 -7.69 -2.52
C GLY A 291 -9.34 -7.69 -1.22
N TRP A 292 -10.54 -8.27 -1.19
CA TRP A 292 -11.32 -8.36 0.06
C TRP A 292 -10.53 -9.05 1.17
N GLU A 293 -10.46 -8.39 2.33
CA GLU A 293 -9.75 -8.89 3.51
C GLU A 293 -10.41 -10.18 4.02
N LYS A 294 -9.60 -11.10 4.52
CA LYS A 294 -10.08 -12.29 5.22
C LYS A 294 -10.24 -11.98 6.71
N ASP A 295 -11.24 -12.58 7.35
CA ASP A 295 -11.41 -12.53 8.80
C ASP A 295 -10.34 -13.35 9.55
N SER A 296 -10.41 -13.35 10.87
CA SER A 296 -9.50 -14.12 11.74
C SER A 296 -9.60 -15.64 11.55
N THR A 297 -10.65 -16.14 10.89
CA THR A 297 -10.83 -17.56 10.53
C THR A 297 -10.30 -17.88 9.13
N GLY A 298 -9.78 -16.89 8.40
CA GLY A 298 -9.27 -17.02 7.04
C GLY A 298 -10.35 -17.03 5.96
N LYS A 299 -11.59 -16.68 6.30
CA LYS A 299 -12.72 -16.61 5.36
C LYS A 299 -12.94 -15.18 4.88
N LEU A 300 -13.49 -15.04 3.68
CA LEU A 300 -13.92 -13.73 3.18
C LEU A 300 -15.18 -13.30 3.92
N GLY A 301 -15.08 -12.24 4.71
CA GLY A 301 -16.22 -11.71 5.44
C GLY A 301 -15.90 -10.46 6.26
N PRO A 302 -16.94 -9.72 6.66
CA PRO A 302 -16.79 -8.55 7.52
C PRO A 302 -16.31 -8.94 8.92
N ARG A 303 -15.60 -8.01 9.56
CA ARG A 303 -15.19 -8.06 10.97
C ARG A 303 -16.13 -7.18 11.80
N ALA A 304 -16.18 -7.44 13.10
CA ALA A 304 -16.92 -6.61 14.06
C ALA A 304 -15.99 -6.08 15.15
N ALA A 305 -16.23 -4.85 15.61
CA ALA A 305 -15.56 -4.23 16.74
C ALA A 305 -16.61 -3.73 17.74
N ASP A 306 -16.57 -4.27 18.96
CA ASP A 306 -17.35 -3.77 20.09
C ASP A 306 -16.59 -2.63 20.77
N LEU A 307 -17.12 -1.43 20.66
CA LEU A 307 -16.51 -0.22 21.22
C LEU A 307 -17.35 0.37 22.35
N ALA A 308 -18.39 -0.33 22.83
CA ALA A 308 -19.14 0.09 24.01
C ALA A 308 -18.24 0.43 25.21
N PRO A 309 -17.16 -0.34 25.53
CA PRO A 309 -16.26 0.00 26.64
C PRO A 309 -15.50 1.32 26.49
N LEU A 310 -15.40 1.87 25.28
CA LEU A 310 -14.63 3.08 24.97
C LEU A 310 -15.53 4.28 24.62
N MET A 311 -16.77 4.03 24.18
CA MET A 311 -17.64 5.05 23.58
C MET A 311 -18.96 5.27 24.33
N ASP A 312 -19.39 4.36 25.19
CA ASP A 312 -20.67 4.47 25.91
C ASP A 312 -20.54 5.47 27.08
N PRO A 313 -21.22 6.63 27.04
CA PRO A 313 -21.14 7.64 28.11
C PRO A 313 -21.83 7.21 29.41
N THR A 314 -22.55 6.09 29.42
CA THR A 314 -23.29 5.57 30.59
C THR A 314 -22.51 4.53 31.40
N ARG A 315 -21.33 4.14 30.92
CA ARG A 315 -20.35 3.31 31.64
C ARG A 315 -19.27 4.16 32.28
#